data_AF-A0A1I5D827-F1
#
_entry.id   AF-A0A1I5D827-F1
#
_cell.length_a   1.000
_cell.length_b   1.000
_cell.length_c   1.000
_cell.angle_alpha   90.00
_cell.angle_beta   90.00
_cell.angle_gamma   90.00
#
_symmetry.space_group_name_H-M   'P 1'
#
loop_
_entity.id
_entity.type
_entity.pdbx_description
1 polymer ?
#
loop_
_entity_poly.entity_id
_entity_poly.type
_entity_poly.pdbx_seq_one_letter_code
_entity_poly.pdbx_strand_id
1 'polypeptide(L)'
;MTLPPNAAPGVERYVESAAESACHLADITGPGSWSAAAVDDVLDTIDALAGALSEQFGQEAAAALAPVKAATVEARRLLVPAKAPRAAAATGVPGPRTARRPRQHGLGPGFTGIRTAG
;
A
#
# COMPACT_ATOMS: atom_id res chain seq x y z
N MET A 1 6.97 -31.64 16.71
CA MET A 1 5.81 -31.98 15.87
C MET A 1 6.30 -32.97 14.83
N THR A 2 5.73 -34.16 14.72
CA THR A 2 6.15 -35.14 13.69
C THR A 2 5.26 -34.96 12.45
N LEU A 3 5.85 -34.46 11.36
CA LEU A 3 5.14 -34.29 10.08
C LEU A 3 4.98 -35.63 9.34
N PRO A 4 3.90 -35.82 8.56
CA PRO A 4 3.68 -37.03 7.78
C PRO A 4 4.78 -37.24 6.72
N PRO A 5 5.02 -38.50 6.29
CA PRO A 5 6.17 -38.92 5.45
C PRO A 5 6.21 -38.34 4.03
N ASN A 6 5.33 -37.39 3.70
CA ASN A 6 5.12 -36.85 2.36
C ASN A 6 5.47 -35.35 2.27
N ALA A 7 6.02 -34.76 3.32
CA ALA A 7 6.45 -33.37 3.28
C ALA A 7 7.66 -33.22 2.33
N ALA A 8 7.59 -32.26 1.39
CA ALA A 8 8.74 -31.94 0.56
C ALA A 8 9.94 -31.55 1.44
N PRO A 9 11.19 -31.87 1.04
CA PRO A 9 12.37 -31.58 1.83
C PRO A 9 12.42 -30.11 2.26
N GLY A 10 12.55 -29.87 3.57
CA GLY A 10 12.68 -28.51 4.13
C GLY A 10 11.37 -27.81 4.50
N VAL A 11 10.19 -28.34 4.15
CA VAL A 11 8.89 -27.77 4.56
C VAL A 11 8.79 -27.63 6.07
N GLU A 12 9.26 -28.63 6.83
CA GLU A 12 9.27 -28.59 8.30
C GLU A 12 9.98 -27.36 8.86
N ARG A 13 11.18 -27.06 8.35
CA ARG A 13 11.97 -25.89 8.77
C ARG A 13 11.28 -24.58 8.43
N TYR A 14 10.68 -24.48 7.25
CA TYR A 14 9.96 -23.27 6.86
C TYR A 14 8.68 -23.06 7.69
N VAL A 15 7.95 -24.14 8.01
CA VAL A 15 6.78 -24.07 8.88
C VAL A 15 7.18 -23.65 10.31
N GLU A 16 8.25 -24.22 10.85
CA GLU A 16 8.79 -23.85 12.16
C GLU A 16 9.21 -22.37 12.20
N SER A 17 9.99 -21.93 11.20
CA SER A 17 10.44 -20.54 11.11
C SER A 17 9.26 -19.56 10.92
N ALA A 18 8.23 -19.95 10.17
CA ALA A 18 7.03 -19.14 10.00
C ALA A 18 6.25 -19.00 11.33
N ALA A 19 6.11 -20.10 12.08
CA ALA A 19 5.46 -20.08 13.38
C ALA A 19 6.21 -19.20 14.39
N GLU A 20 7.55 -19.34 14.47
CA GLU A 20 8.40 -18.50 15.32
C GLU A 20 8.29 -17.02 14.94
N SER A 21 8.38 -16.71 13.64
CA SER A 21 8.27 -15.34 13.13
C SER A 21 6.91 -14.73 13.41
N ALA A 22 5.82 -15.50 13.28
CA ALA A 22 4.48 -15.04 13.61
C ALA A 22 4.31 -14.74 15.10
N CYS A 23 4.88 -15.57 15.99
CA CYS A 23 4.87 -15.31 17.42
C CYS A 23 5.68 -14.05 17.76
N HIS A 24 6.90 -13.93 17.21
CA HIS A 24 7.73 -12.75 17.43
C HIS A 24 7.05 -11.47 16.93
N LEU A 25 6.38 -11.52 15.78
CA LEU A 25 5.59 -10.41 15.25
C LEU A 25 4.45 -10.03 16.21
N ALA A 26 3.75 -11.00 16.79
CA ALA A 26 2.71 -10.74 17.79
C ALA A 26 3.28 -10.07 19.06
N ASP A 27 4.47 -10.48 19.49
CA ASP A 27 5.11 -9.94 20.71
C ASP A 27 5.60 -8.50 20.55
N ILE A 28 6.10 -8.12 19.36
CA ILE A 28 6.67 -6.79 19.12
C ILE A 28 5.62 -5.77 18.66
N THR A 29 4.41 -6.21 18.30
CA THR A 29 3.39 -5.32 17.75
C THR A 29 2.54 -4.69 18.84
N GLY A 30 2.22 -3.42 18.64
CA GLY A 30 1.41 -2.62 19.56
C GLY A 30 0.52 -1.63 18.79
N PRO A 31 -0.36 -0.88 19.48
CA PRO A 31 -1.18 0.12 18.84
C PRO A 31 -0.32 1.11 18.03
N GLY A 32 -0.58 1.23 16.73
CA GLY A 32 0.17 2.12 15.84
C GLY A 32 1.51 1.60 15.33
N SER A 33 1.93 0.37 15.65
CA SER A 33 3.16 -0.22 15.12
C SER A 33 3.06 -0.69 13.66
N TRP A 34 1.85 -0.69 13.11
CA TRP A 34 1.56 -1.21 11.77
C TRP A 34 1.30 -0.08 10.79
N SER A 35 1.98 -0.12 9.65
CA SER A 35 1.61 0.66 8.47
C SER A 35 0.52 -0.07 7.68
N ALA A 36 -0.28 0.65 6.89
CA ALA A 36 -1.27 0.02 6.02
C ALA A 36 -0.64 -1.00 5.05
N ALA A 37 0.57 -0.71 4.55
CA ALA A 37 1.33 -1.63 3.72
C ALA A 37 1.73 -2.92 4.47
N ALA A 38 2.23 -2.80 5.70
CA ALA A 38 2.59 -3.96 6.50
C ALA A 38 1.38 -4.84 6.84
N VAL A 39 0.20 -4.23 7.07
CA VAL A 39 -1.03 -5.00 7.25
C VAL A 39 -1.40 -5.73 5.97
N ASP A 40 -1.36 -5.06 4.81
CA ASP A 40 -1.68 -5.67 3.50
C ASP A 40 -0.75 -6.85 3.18
N ASP A 41 0.56 -6.70 3.42
CA ASP A 41 1.56 -7.76 3.24
C ASP A 41 1.24 -9.01 4.10
N VAL A 42 0.77 -8.81 5.33
CA VAL A 42 0.38 -9.92 6.21
C VAL A 42 -0.92 -10.57 5.76
N LEU A 43 -1.90 -9.79 5.29
CA LEU A 43 -3.14 -10.33 4.72
C LEU A 43 -2.87 -11.14 3.45
N ASP A 44 -1.97 -10.67 2.58
CA ASP A 44 -1.50 -11.40 1.40
C ASP A 44 -0.82 -12.72 1.78
N THR A 45 0.01 -12.70 2.82
CA THR A 45 0.67 -13.91 3.34
C THR A 45 -0.36 -14.93 3.85
N ILE A 46 -1.39 -14.50 4.57
CA ILE A 46 -2.47 -15.37 5.05
C ILE A 46 -3.23 -16.00 3.87
N ASP A 47 -3.57 -15.20 2.85
CA ASP A 47 -4.29 -15.70 1.67
C ASP A 47 -3.46 -16.71 0.88
N ALA A 48 -2.16 -16.48 0.73
CA ALA A 48 -1.23 -17.39 0.07
C ALA A 48 -1.14 -18.74 0.80
N LEU A 49 -0.98 -18.73 2.13
CA LEU A 49 -0.95 -19.94 2.95
C LEU A 49 -2.29 -20.69 2.93
N ALA A 50 -3.41 -19.97 3.02
CA ALA A 50 -4.73 -20.56 2.90
C ALA A 50 -4.96 -21.17 1.50
N GLY A 51 -4.45 -20.54 0.45
CA GLY A 51 -4.42 -21.06 -0.92
C GLY A 51 -3.65 -22.39 -1.01
N ALA A 52 -2.40 -22.40 -0.55
CA ALA A 52 -1.55 -23.59 -0.57
C ALA A 52 -2.16 -24.78 0.20
N LEU A 53 -2.74 -24.53 1.37
CA LEU A 53 -3.43 -25.56 2.14
C LEU A 53 -4.69 -26.08 1.43
N SER A 54 -5.46 -25.19 0.78
CA SER A 54 -6.63 -25.59 -0.01
C SER A 54 -6.24 -26.47 -1.20
N GLU A 55 -5.14 -26.15 -1.88
CA GLU A 55 -4.62 -26.94 -3.00
C GLU A 55 -4.11 -28.31 -2.55
N GLN A 56 -3.44 -28.37 -1.39
CA GLN A 56 -2.88 -29.61 -0.86
C GLN A 56 -3.94 -30.59 -0.33
N PHE A 57 -4.99 -30.08 0.33
CA PHE A 57 -5.99 -30.90 1.04
C PHE A 57 -7.37 -30.94 0.35
N GLY A 58 -7.52 -30.24 -0.78
CA GLY A 58 -8.71 -30.31 -1.64
C GLY A 58 -9.91 -29.49 -1.15
N GLN A 59 -11.10 -29.85 -1.63
CA GLN A 59 -12.32 -29.04 -1.48
C GLN A 59 -12.79 -28.86 -0.04
N GLU A 60 -12.57 -29.85 0.83
CA GLU A 60 -12.96 -29.76 2.25
C GLU A 60 -12.13 -28.68 2.97
N ALA A 61 -10.81 -28.67 2.75
CA ALA A 61 -9.93 -27.63 3.28
C ALA A 61 -10.24 -26.25 2.66
N ALA A 62 -10.54 -26.19 1.36
CA ALA A 62 -10.96 -24.96 0.71
C ALA A 62 -12.23 -24.38 1.35
N ALA A 63 -13.22 -25.22 1.66
CA ALA A 63 -14.45 -24.82 2.34
C ALA A 63 -14.17 -24.35 3.77
N ALA A 64 -13.32 -25.07 4.52
CA ALA A 64 -12.93 -24.69 5.88
C ALA A 64 -12.14 -23.37 5.94
N LEU A 65 -11.35 -23.06 4.90
CA LEU A 65 -10.53 -21.85 4.82
C LEU A 65 -11.23 -20.65 4.15
N ALA A 66 -12.39 -20.86 3.52
CA ALA A 66 -13.14 -19.78 2.87
C ALA A 66 -13.46 -18.59 3.82
N PRO A 67 -13.83 -18.81 5.10
CA PRO A 67 -14.04 -17.70 6.04
C PRO A 67 -12.78 -16.87 6.30
N VAL A 68 -11.59 -17.49 6.30
CA VAL A 68 -10.31 -16.80 6.48
C VAL A 68 -10.08 -15.84 5.30
N LYS A 69 -10.25 -16.34 4.07
CA LYS A 69 -10.14 -15.50 2.85
C LYS A 69 -11.19 -14.39 2.79
N ALA A 70 -12.39 -14.63 3.31
CA ALA A 70 -13.41 -13.58 3.41
C ALA A 70 -13.00 -12.51 4.43
N ALA A 71 -12.43 -12.91 5.57
CA ALA A 71 -11.96 -11.99 6.60
C ALA A 71 -10.79 -11.12 6.13
N THR A 72 -9.85 -11.67 5.35
CA THR A 72 -8.73 -10.88 4.78
C THR A 72 -9.24 -9.85 3.77
N VAL A 73 -10.22 -10.19 2.93
CA VAL A 73 -10.87 -9.24 2.02
C VAL A 73 -11.55 -8.10 2.78
N GLU A 74 -12.28 -8.42 3.85
CA GLU A 74 -12.92 -7.39 4.67
C GLU A 74 -11.90 -6.51 5.39
N ALA A 75 -10.82 -7.11 5.93
CA ALA A 75 -9.74 -6.35 6.55
C ALA A 75 -9.08 -5.36 5.57
N ARG A 76 -8.85 -5.76 4.31
CA ARG A 76 -8.32 -4.84 3.27
C ARG A 76 -9.27 -3.68 2.98
N ARG A 77 -10.59 -3.85 3.09
CA ARG A 77 -11.54 -2.73 2.93
C ARG A 77 -11.39 -1.67 4.00
N LEU A 78 -10.98 -2.06 5.21
CA LEU A 78 -10.69 -1.13 6.31
C LEU A 78 -9.39 -0.35 6.09
N LEU A 79 -8.45 -0.89 5.29
CA LEU A 79 -7.20 -0.22 4.95
C LEU A 79 -7.37 0.88 3.90
N VAL A 80 -8.38 0.75 3.03
CA VAL A 80 -8.72 1.83 2.10
C VAL A 80 -9.30 2.96 2.93
N PRO A 81 -8.62 4.13 3.05
CA PRO A 81 -9.21 5.25 3.74
C PRO A 81 -10.55 5.55 3.06
N ALA A 82 -11.64 5.49 3.83
CA ALA A 82 -12.96 5.88 3.36
C ALA A 82 -12.78 7.22 2.66
N LYS A 83 -12.93 7.21 1.34
CA LYS A 83 -12.75 8.39 0.50
C LYS A 83 -13.61 9.46 1.13
N ALA A 84 -12.97 10.40 1.84
CA ALA A 84 -13.68 11.48 2.51
C ALA A 84 -14.64 12.06 1.47
N PRO A 85 -15.92 12.31 1.80
CA PRO A 85 -16.79 13.01 0.88
C PRO A 85 -16.02 14.24 0.43
N ARG A 86 -15.79 14.35 -0.89
CA ARG A 86 -15.05 15.44 -1.50
C ARG A 86 -15.68 16.72 -0.98
N ALA A 87 -15.07 17.30 0.05
CA ALA A 87 -15.53 18.54 0.63
C ALA A 87 -15.49 19.53 -0.52
N ALA A 88 -16.67 20.05 -0.85
CA ALA A 88 -16.83 21.09 -1.83
C ALA A 88 -15.84 22.22 -1.53
N ALA A 89 -15.26 22.76 -2.59
CA ALA A 89 -14.29 23.84 -2.53
C ALA A 89 -14.83 25.05 -1.72
N ALA A 90 -14.06 25.51 -0.74
CA ALA A 90 -13.99 26.86 -0.17
C ALA A 90 -12.90 26.81 0.93
N THR A 91 -11.95 27.71 1.14
CA THR A 91 -11.68 29.07 0.64
C THR A 91 -10.26 29.42 1.09
N GLY A 92 -9.45 29.94 0.14
CA GLY A 92 -8.34 30.90 0.33
C GLY A 92 -7.29 30.72 1.44
N VAL A 93 -6.06 30.37 1.04
CA VAL A 93 -4.84 31.15 1.35
C VAL A 93 -3.85 31.00 0.17
N PRO A 94 -3.47 32.06 -0.56
CA PRO A 94 -2.37 31.98 -1.51
C PRO A 94 -1.04 32.25 -0.77
N GLY A 95 -0.25 31.19 -0.55
CA GLY A 95 1.17 31.33 -0.20
C GLY A 95 2.00 31.80 -1.41
N PRO A 96 3.09 32.55 -1.21
CA PRO A 96 3.80 33.22 -2.30
C PRO A 96 4.56 32.19 -3.16
N ARG A 97 4.09 31.99 -4.39
CA ARG A 97 4.81 31.21 -5.40
C ARG A 97 5.81 32.11 -6.11
N THR A 98 7.10 31.96 -5.78
CA THR A 98 8.20 32.47 -6.60
C THR A 98 8.30 31.62 -7.88
N ALA A 99 7.65 32.08 -8.95
CA ALA A 99 7.77 31.48 -10.28
C ALA A 99 8.34 32.51 -11.26
N ARG A 100 9.62 32.31 -11.55
CA ARG A 100 10.46 33.02 -12.52
C ARG A 100 9.90 32.86 -13.95
N ARG A 101 9.57 33.96 -14.63
CA ARG A 101 9.67 34.04 -16.11
C ARG A 101 9.92 35.50 -16.56
N PRO A 102 10.81 35.73 -17.55
CA PRO A 102 11.21 37.05 -17.98
C PRO A 102 10.24 37.58 -19.06
N ARG A 103 9.78 38.82 -18.91
CA ARG A 103 9.08 39.56 -19.97
C ARG A 103 9.73 40.93 -20.13
N GLN A 104 10.77 40.91 -20.96
CA GLN A 104 11.19 41.93 -21.93
C GLN A 104 10.64 43.36 -21.72
N HIS A 105 11.52 44.18 -21.17
CA HIS A 105 11.71 45.63 -21.35
C HIS A 105 10.67 46.39 -22.20
N GLY A 106 9.81 47.15 -21.51
CA GLY A 106 9.25 48.38 -22.08
C GLY A 106 10.29 49.49 -21.98
N LEU A 107 10.72 50.02 -23.13
CA LEU A 107 11.56 51.22 -23.19
C LEU A 107 10.72 52.41 -22.70
N GLY A 108 11.22 53.10 -21.67
CA GLY A 108 10.54 54.22 -21.01
C GLY A 108 10.21 55.39 -21.95
N PRO A 109 9.49 56.41 -21.45
CA PRO A 109 9.06 57.55 -22.26
C PRO A 109 10.31 58.29 -22.77
N GLY A 110 10.49 58.30 -24.10
CA GLY A 110 11.65 58.91 -24.77
C GLY A 110 12.28 58.09 -25.90
N PHE A 111 11.81 56.87 -26.15
CA PHE A 111 12.34 56.07 -27.26
C PHE A 111 11.78 56.52 -28.62
N THR A 112 12.62 57.20 -29.41
CA THR A 112 12.32 57.56 -30.81
C THR A 112 12.96 56.53 -31.73
N GLY A 113 12.14 55.71 -32.40
CA GLY A 113 12.60 54.64 -33.27
C GLY A 113 13.31 55.14 -34.53
N ILE A 114 14.37 54.45 -34.93
CA ILE A 114 15.08 54.69 -36.19
C ILE A 114 14.36 53.90 -37.29
N ARG A 115 13.90 54.59 -38.35
CA ARG A 115 13.52 53.93 -39.61
C ARG A 115 14.76 53.80 -40.47
N THR A 116 15.06 52.60 -40.93
CA THR A 116 15.86 52.41 -42.14
C THR A 116 15.03 51.64 -43.15
N ALA A 117 14.65 52.38 -44.19
CA ALA A 117 14.20 51.86 -45.47
C ALA A 117 15.43 51.40 -46.28
N GLY A 118 15.22 50.45 -47.20
CA GLY A 118 16.20 50.03 -48.21
C GLY A 118 16.59 48.57 -48.06
#